data_AF-A0A6P2BYI9-F1
#
_entry.id   AF-A0A6P2BYI9-F1
#
_cell.length_a   1.000
_cell.length_b   1.000
_cell.length_c   1.000
_cell.angle_alpha   90.00
_cell.angle_beta   90.00
_cell.angle_gamma   90.00
#
_symmetry.space_group_name_H-M   'P 1'
#
loop_
_entity.id
_entity.type
_entity.pdbx_description
1 polymer ?
#
loop_
_entity_poly.entity_id
_entity_poly.type
_entity_poly.pdbx_seq_one_letter_code
_entity_poly.pdbx_strand_id
1 'polypeptide(L)'
;MKLSSRFLLDSLFVVAGSFLTVTSMAWAAGTAGWTAFGVSAGITVLAAASAVLAKKSSRRIGHGLIALTALWSAIAAVSFSGTALTWLVFADAIAVGVLALADLTAHEATTERIVHALEVRDPARGGRVTA
;
A
#
# COMPACT_ATOMS: atom_id res chain seq x y z
N MET A 1 -13.01 -6.64 -17.11
CA MET A 1 -11.72 -6.13 -16.64
C MET A 1 -11.26 -6.97 -15.46
N LYS A 2 -10.06 -7.59 -15.50
CA LYS A 2 -9.51 -8.28 -14.33
C LYS A 2 -8.74 -7.26 -13.51
N LEU A 3 -9.22 -6.93 -12.31
CA LEU A 3 -8.50 -6.06 -11.38
C LEU A 3 -7.16 -6.72 -11.00
N SER A 4 -6.08 -5.95 -11.06
CA SER A 4 -4.75 -6.41 -10.63
C SER A 4 -4.79 -6.71 -9.13
N SER A 5 -4.18 -7.82 -8.69
CA SER A 5 -4.06 -8.10 -7.25
C SER A 5 -3.27 -7.04 -6.50
N ARG A 6 -2.40 -6.30 -7.21
CA ARG A 6 -1.66 -5.17 -6.66
C ARG A 6 -2.59 -4.01 -6.34
N PHE A 7 -3.38 -3.57 -7.31
CA PHE A 7 -4.41 -2.53 -7.12
C PHE A 7 -5.34 -2.84 -5.94
N LEU A 8 -5.79 -4.10 -5.83
CA LEU A 8 -6.65 -4.53 -4.73
C LEU A 8 -5.95 -4.40 -3.36
N LEU A 9 -4.71 -4.88 -3.26
CA LEU A 9 -3.94 -4.83 -2.00
C LEU A 9 -3.60 -3.39 -1.61
N ASP A 10 -3.14 -2.57 -2.55
CA ASP A 10 -2.81 -1.17 -2.25
C ASP A 10 -4.06 -0.40 -1.82
N SER A 11 -5.19 -0.59 -2.50
CA SER A 11 -6.46 0.01 -2.10
C SER A 11 -6.89 -0.45 -0.69
N LEU A 12 -6.74 -1.74 -0.39
CA LEU A 12 -7.01 -2.27 0.96
C LEU A 12 -6.11 -1.61 2.01
N PHE A 13 -4.82 -1.45 1.74
CA PHE A 13 -3.88 -0.82 2.66
C PHE A 13 -4.18 0.67 2.86
N VAL A 14 -4.57 1.39 1.81
CA VAL A 14 -5.02 2.79 1.91
C VAL A 14 -6.27 2.92 2.76
N VAL A 15 -7.27 2.05 2.55
CA VAL A 15 -8.51 2.04 3.34
C VAL A 15 -8.21 1.72 4.80
N ALA A 16 -7.37 0.71 5.06
CA ALA A 16 -6.99 0.32 6.40
C ALA A 16 -6.19 1.42 7.13
N GLY A 17 -5.22 2.05 6.46
CA GLY A 17 -4.47 3.18 7.00
C GLY A 17 -5.36 4.40 7.29
N SER A 18 -6.31 4.70 6.40
CA SER A 18 -7.28 5.79 6.60
C SER A 18 -8.18 5.51 7.80
N PHE A 19 -8.68 4.27 7.93
CA PHE A 19 -9.47 3.82 9.07
C PHE A 19 -8.70 3.93 10.39
N LEU A 20 -7.45 3.48 10.43
CA LEU A 20 -6.60 3.61 11.62
C LEU A 20 -6.30 5.06 11.97
N THR A 21 -6.09 5.91 10.97
CA THR A 21 -5.89 7.36 11.17
C THR A 21 -7.09 7.97 11.91
N VAL A 22 -8.31 7.69 11.45
CA VAL A 22 -9.53 8.22 12.08
C VAL A 22 -9.75 7.63 13.48
N THR A 23 -9.64 6.30 13.63
CA THR A 23 -9.90 5.63 14.91
C THR A 23 -8.88 5.98 15.98
N SER A 24 -7.62 6.25 15.61
CA SER A 24 -6.59 6.72 16.55
C SER A 24 -6.95 8.06 17.20
N MET A 25 -7.72 8.91 16.52
CA MET A 25 -8.15 10.21 17.05
C MET A 25 -9.54 10.18 17.67
N ALA A 26 -10.35 9.18 17.34
CA ALA A 26 -11.73 9.07 17.82
C ALA A 26 -11.87 8.18 19.07
N TRP A 27 -10.97 7.21 19.25
CA TRP A 27 -11.08 6.22 20.32
C TRP A 27 -10.06 6.44 21.43
N ALA A 28 -10.36 5.88 22.61
CA ALA A 28 -9.41 5.82 23.71
C ALA A 28 -8.16 5.03 23.29
N ALA A 29 -6.99 5.45 23.80
CA ALA A 29 -5.68 4.91 23.40
C ALA A 29 -5.60 3.38 23.45
N GLY A 30 -6.19 2.74 24.46
CA GLY A 30 -6.19 1.28 24.58
C GLY A 30 -6.97 0.58 23.45
N THR A 31 -8.15 1.08 23.11
CA THR A 31 -8.98 0.55 22.02
C THR A 31 -8.33 0.80 20.66
N ALA A 32 -7.79 2.00 20.45
CA ALA A 32 -7.04 2.34 19.25
C ALA A 32 -5.80 1.45 19.09
N GLY A 33 -5.05 1.20 20.17
CA GLY A 33 -3.89 0.33 20.19
C GLY A 33 -4.21 -1.11 19.78
N TRP A 34 -5.21 -1.75 20.39
CA TRP A 34 -5.59 -3.12 20.03
C TRP A 34 -6.12 -3.23 18.59
N THR A 35 -6.83 -2.21 18.12
CA THR A 35 -7.29 -2.15 16.73
C THR A 35 -6.11 -2.01 15.77
N ALA A 36 -5.18 -1.10 16.07
CA ALA A 36 -3.96 -0.91 15.30
C ALA A 36 -3.13 -2.18 15.25
N PHE A 37 -2.95 -2.89 16.38
CA PHE A 37 -2.26 -4.17 16.42
C PHE A 37 -2.88 -5.18 15.44
N GLY A 38 -4.19 -5.40 15.51
CA GLY A 38 -4.88 -6.37 14.66
C GLY A 38 -4.79 -6.03 13.17
N VAL A 39 -5.06 -4.76 12.81
CA VAL A 39 -5.01 -4.29 11.43
C VAL A 39 -3.58 -4.33 10.89
N SER A 40 -2.61 -3.79 11.63
CA SER A 40 -1.21 -3.73 11.22
C SER A 40 -0.58 -5.12 11.12
N ALA A 41 -0.95 -6.07 11.97
CA ALA A 41 -0.55 -7.48 11.82
C ALA A 41 -1.09 -8.08 10.51
N GLY A 42 -2.35 -7.83 10.16
CA GLY A 42 -2.94 -8.27 8.90
C GLY A 42 -2.24 -7.67 7.68
N ILE A 43 -1.99 -6.35 7.68
CA ILE A 43 -1.25 -5.66 6.62
C ILE A 43 0.15 -6.25 6.50
N THR A 44 0.86 -6.45 7.61
CA THR A 44 2.21 -7.03 7.62
C THR A 44 2.25 -8.36 6.88
N VAL A 45 1.34 -9.29 7.21
CA VAL A 45 1.29 -10.62 6.60
C VAL A 45 0.99 -10.52 5.10
N LEU A 46 -0.03 -9.76 4.72
CA LEU A 46 -0.46 -9.64 3.32
C LEU A 46 0.61 -8.94 2.46
N ALA A 47 1.18 -7.86 2.97
CA ALA A 47 2.21 -7.09 2.28
C ALA A 47 3.52 -7.90 2.19
N ALA A 48 3.95 -8.55 3.27
CA ALA A 48 5.14 -9.42 3.26
C ALA A 48 4.97 -10.60 2.30
N ALA A 49 3.82 -11.28 2.32
CA ALA A 49 3.54 -12.38 1.40
C ALA A 49 3.55 -11.89 -0.06
N SER A 50 2.92 -10.74 -0.34
CA SER A 50 2.96 -10.12 -1.67
C SER A 50 4.39 -9.76 -2.10
N ALA A 51 5.22 -9.24 -1.18
CA ALA A 51 6.61 -8.92 -1.45
C ALA A 51 7.46 -10.18 -1.74
N VAL A 52 7.32 -11.24 -0.94
CA VAL A 52 8.06 -12.50 -1.12
C VAL A 52 7.68 -13.18 -2.44
N LEU A 53 6.39 -13.22 -2.77
CA LEU A 53 5.86 -13.88 -3.96
C LEU A 53 6.00 -13.03 -5.24
N ALA A 54 6.32 -11.74 -5.12
CA ALA A 54 6.47 -10.87 -6.27
C ALA A 54 7.67 -11.26 -7.14
N LYS A 55 7.46 -11.25 -8.47
CA LYS A 55 8.52 -11.46 -9.48
C LYS A 55 9.26 -10.16 -9.85
N LYS A 56 8.59 -9.01 -9.75
CA LYS A 56 9.14 -7.70 -10.11
C LYS A 56 9.69 -6.99 -8.87
N SER A 57 10.92 -6.46 -8.95
CA SER A 57 11.57 -5.76 -7.84
C SER A 57 10.78 -4.55 -7.33
N SER A 58 10.07 -3.83 -8.21
CA SER A 58 9.23 -2.69 -7.79
C SER A 58 8.17 -3.10 -6.77
N ARG A 59 7.44 -4.20 -7.05
CA ARG A 59 6.43 -4.72 -6.12
C ARG A 59 7.06 -5.30 -4.85
N ARG A 60 8.24 -5.92 -4.94
CA ARG A 60 8.99 -6.40 -3.77
C ARG A 60 9.33 -5.26 -2.82
N ILE A 61 9.86 -4.16 -3.36
CA ILE A 61 10.28 -2.99 -2.58
C ILE A 61 9.07 -2.28 -2.00
N GLY A 62 8.05 -1.97 -2.82
CA GLY A 62 6.86 -1.25 -2.36
C GLY A 62 6.11 -1.99 -1.25
N HIS A 63 5.73 -3.26 -1.49
CA HIS A 63 5.05 -4.05 -0.47
C HIS A 63 5.97 -4.43 0.70
N GLY A 64 7.29 -4.52 0.49
CA GLY A 64 8.25 -4.75 1.56
C GLY A 64 8.31 -3.58 2.53
N LEU A 65 8.34 -2.34 2.03
CA LEU A 65 8.29 -1.13 2.85
C LEU A 65 6.96 -1.05 3.62
N ILE A 66 5.83 -1.29 2.95
CA ILE A 66 4.51 -1.33 3.61
C ILE A 66 4.49 -2.39 4.73
N ALA A 67 5.05 -3.58 4.49
CA ALA A 67 5.12 -4.64 5.47
C ALA A 67 5.98 -4.25 6.68
N LEU A 68 7.14 -3.63 6.46
CA LEU A 68 8.03 -3.19 7.54
C LEU A 68 7.40 -2.08 8.38
N THR A 69 6.73 -1.11 7.75
CA THR A 69 6.03 -0.03 8.45
C THR A 69 4.85 -0.57 9.26
N ALA A 70 4.05 -1.48 8.69
CA ALA A 70 2.97 -2.12 9.40
C ALA A 70 3.48 -3.00 10.55
N LEU A 71 4.60 -3.70 10.37
CA LEU A 71 5.21 -4.49 11.43
C LEU A 71 5.65 -3.61 12.60
N TRP A 72 6.30 -2.48 12.29
CA TRP A 72 6.64 -1.47 13.29
C TRP A 72 5.39 -0.99 14.05
N SER A 73 4.31 -0.69 13.34
CA SER A 73 3.04 -0.28 13.95
C SER A 73 2.47 -1.33 14.92
N ALA A 74 2.53 -2.62 14.54
CA ALA A 74 2.09 -3.70 15.42
C ALA A 74 2.96 -3.81 16.69
N ILE A 75 4.28 -3.63 16.56
CA ILE A 75 5.21 -3.59 17.70
C ILE A 75 4.92 -2.39 18.60
N ALA A 76 4.72 -1.21 18.02
CA ALA A 76 4.41 0.01 18.77
C ALA A 76 3.11 -0.12 19.56
N ALA A 77 2.09 -0.74 18.95
CA ALA A 77 0.77 -0.94 19.55
C ALA A 77 0.79 -1.75 20.86
N VAL A 78 1.76 -2.65 21.03
CA VAL A 78 1.90 -3.48 22.25
C VAL A 78 3.02 -3.00 23.17
N SER A 79 3.89 -2.10 22.71
CA SER A 79 5.06 -1.62 23.47
C SER A 79 4.82 -0.28 24.16
N PHE A 80 3.89 0.54 23.64
CA PHE A 80 3.60 1.88 24.15
C PHE A 80 2.18 1.99 24.71
N SER A 81 1.93 3.03 25.50
CA SER A 81 0.62 3.33 26.08
C SER A 81 0.32 4.83 26.12
N GLY A 82 -0.92 5.18 26.47
CA GLY A 82 -1.38 6.56 26.67
C GLY A 82 -1.22 7.45 25.44
N THR A 83 -0.78 8.69 25.67
CA THR A 83 -0.61 9.70 24.62
C THR A 83 0.42 9.29 23.57
N ALA A 84 1.52 8.66 23.98
CA ALA A 84 2.55 8.20 23.05
C ALA A 84 2.00 7.16 22.06
N LEU A 85 1.25 6.17 22.57
CA LEU A 85 0.58 5.17 21.73
C LEU A 85 -0.37 5.82 20.70
N THR A 86 -1.15 6.80 21.13
CA THR A 86 -2.12 7.50 20.26
C THR A 86 -1.41 8.13 19.06
N TRP A 87 -0.33 8.88 19.30
CA TRP A 87 0.41 9.56 18.23
C TRP A 87 1.21 8.60 17.35
N LEU A 88 1.74 7.52 17.92
CA LEU A 88 2.43 6.49 17.13
C LEU A 88 1.47 5.78 16.18
N VAL A 89 0.32 5.31 16.66
CA VAL A 89 -0.70 4.68 15.82
C VAL A 89 -1.14 5.62 14.69
N PHE A 90 -1.37 6.89 14.99
CA PHE A 90 -1.74 7.89 13.99
C PHE A 90 -0.65 8.07 12.92
N ALA A 91 0.59 8.31 13.34
CA ALA A 91 1.70 8.53 12.42
C ALA A 91 1.97 7.31 11.55
N ASP A 92 1.96 6.11 12.14
CA ASP A 92 2.17 4.86 11.43
C ASP A 92 1.03 4.58 10.43
N ALA A 93 -0.21 4.86 10.80
CA ALA A 93 -1.37 4.70 9.92
C ALA A 93 -1.27 5.62 8.68
N ILE A 94 -0.85 6.87 8.87
CA ILE A 94 -0.56 7.79 7.77
C ILE A 94 0.59 7.26 6.91
N ALA A 95 1.68 6.80 7.53
CA ALA A 95 2.84 6.28 6.81
C ALA A 95 2.46 5.09 5.92
N VAL A 96 1.68 4.13 6.44
CA VAL A 96 1.15 3.01 5.65
C VAL A 96 0.28 3.51 4.50
N GLY A 97 -0.65 4.44 4.77
CA GLY A 97 -1.53 5.00 3.74
C GLY A 97 -0.76 5.70 2.61
N VAL A 98 0.24 6.51 2.95
CA VAL A 98 1.09 7.22 1.99
C VAL A 98 1.92 6.24 1.16
N LEU A 99 2.53 5.24 1.79
CA LEU A 99 3.31 4.22 1.07
C LEU A 99 2.44 3.42 0.09
N ALA A 100 1.23 3.04 0.51
CA ALA A 100 0.29 2.33 -0.36
C ALA A 100 -0.19 3.20 -1.53
N LEU A 101 -0.51 4.47 -1.29
CA LEU A 101 -0.85 5.43 -2.36
C LEU A 101 0.32 5.64 -3.33
N ALA A 102 1.54 5.74 -2.82
CA ALA A 102 2.73 5.90 -3.64
C ALA A 102 3.00 4.66 -4.52
N ASP A 103 2.86 3.45 -3.96
CA ASP A 103 3.03 2.20 -4.71
C ASP A 103 1.98 2.07 -5.83
N LEU A 104 0.72 2.39 -5.51
CA LEU A 104 -0.39 2.41 -6.45
C LEU A 104 -0.15 3.41 -7.58
N THR A 105 0.20 4.64 -7.23
CA THR A 105 0.46 5.72 -8.21
C THR A 105 1.63 5.35 -9.12
N ALA A 106 2.72 4.82 -8.56
CA ALA A 106 3.86 4.37 -9.34
C ALA A 106 3.49 3.19 -10.26
N HIS A 107 2.61 2.30 -9.82
CA HIS A 107 2.09 1.21 -10.65
C HIS A 107 1.31 1.74 -11.85
N GLU A 108 0.34 2.63 -11.61
CA GLU A 108 -0.53 3.14 -12.67
C GLU A 108 0.24 4.02 -13.67
N ALA A 109 1.11 4.90 -13.19
CA ALA A 109 1.97 5.70 -14.07
C ALA A 109 2.89 4.83 -14.96
N THR A 110 3.36 3.69 -14.44
CA THR A 110 4.15 2.74 -15.24
C THR A 110 3.28 2.03 -16.28
N THR A 111 2.05 1.65 -15.91
CA THR A 111 1.08 1.03 -16.83
C THR A 111 0.74 1.98 -17.97
N GLU A 112 0.38 3.22 -17.65
CA GLU A 112 0.03 4.26 -18.63
C GLU A 112 1.20 4.57 -19.57
N ARG A 113 2.43 4.70 -19.05
CA ARG A 113 3.63 4.89 -19.86
C ARG A 113 3.85 3.74 -20.85
N ILE A 114 3.60 2.49 -20.45
CA ILE A 114 3.75 1.32 -21.33
C ILE A 114 2.67 1.35 -22.41
N VAL A 115 1.41 1.60 -22.04
CA VAL A 115 0.30 1.69 -22.99
C VAL A 115 0.56 2.76 -24.05
N HIS A 116 0.93 3.98 -23.63
CA HIS A 116 1.27 5.06 -24.56
C HIS A 116 2.48 4.74 -25.45
N ALA A 117 3.51 4.08 -24.92
CA ALA A 117 4.66 3.68 -25.72
C ALA A 117 4.30 2.64 -26.81
N LEU A 118 3.27 1.83 -26.59
CA LEU A 118 2.77 0.86 -27.58
C LEU A 118 1.92 1.57 -28.64
N GLU A 119 1.00 2.44 -28.23
CA GLU A 119 0.15 3.23 -29.14
C GLU A 119 0.98 4.12 -30.09
N VAL A 120 2.04 4.75 -29.59
CA VAL A 120 2.93 5.62 -30.40
C VAL A 120 3.83 4.81 -31.36
N ARG A 121 4.06 3.52 -31.10
CA ARG A 121 4.89 2.66 -31.98
C ARG A 121 4.09 1.93 -33.07
N ASP A 122 2.78 1.77 -32.89
CA ASP A 122 1.88 1.19 -33.89
C ASP A 122 1.46 2.08 -35.11
N PRO A 123 1.77 3.39 -35.23
CA PRO A 123 1.44 4.17 -36.43
C PRO A 123 2.22 3.70 -37.68
N ALA A 124 3.40 3.09 -37.49
CA ALA A 124 4.26 2.63 -38.58
C ALA A 124 3.72 1.40 -39.33
N ARG A 125 2.69 0.72 -38.77
CA ARG A 125 2.07 -0.46 -39.39
C ARG A 125 0.82 -0.13 -40.22
N GLY A 126 0.29 1.10 -40.11
CA GLY A 126 -0.86 1.58 -40.89
C GLY A 126 -0.51 2.17 -42.26
N GLY A 127 0.77 2.41 -42.56
CA GLY A 127 1.24 3.00 -43.83
C GLY A 127 1.79 2.01 -44.86
N ARG A 128 1.68 0.69 -44.62
CA ARG A 128 2.12 -0.37 -45.54
C ARG A 128 0.94 -1.24 -45.99
N VAL A 129 -0.09 -0.60 -46.53
CA VAL A 129 -1.04 -1.22 -47.46
C VAL A 129 -1.35 -0.16 -48.50
N THR A 130 -1.37 -0.56 -49.78
CA THR A 130 -1.37 0.24 -51.04
C THR A 130 0.02 0.77 -51.42
N ALA A 131 0.83 -0.03 -52.16
CA ALA A 131 0.77 -0.29 -53.61
C ALA A 131 1.41 0.85 -54.41
#